data_AF-A0A7Z9LX46-F1
#
_entry.id   AF-A0A7Z9LX46-F1
#
_cell.length_a   1.000
_cell.length_b   1.000
_cell.length_c   1.000
_cell.angle_alpha   90.00
_cell.angle_beta   90.00
_cell.angle_gamma   90.00
#
_symmetry.space_group_name_H-M   'P 1'
#
loop_
_entity.id
_entity.type
_entity.pdbx_description
1 polymer ?
#
loop_
_entity_poly.entity_id
_entity_poly.type
_entity_poly.pdbx_seq_one_letter_code
_entity_poly.pdbx_strand_id
1 'polypeptide(L)'
;MPQKKTQRHKTKYKDQKNTDRAILEEIIRVDHAGEFGATRIYDGQIAVFGTKSKIGKTIKHMADQEQEHIETFEKLILNHRVRPTALLPVWNVAGYFLGAATAMMGEKAAMACTVAVEKVIGEHYHKQLSLLKGDH
;
A
#
# COMPACT_ATOMS: atom_id res chain seq x y z
N MET A 1 60.38 -23.04 12.39
CA MET A 1 59.13 -22.66 13.10
C MET A 1 59.49 -21.57 14.09
N PRO A 2 59.10 -20.31 13.87
CA PRO A 2 57.93 -19.78 14.59
C PRO A 2 57.03 -18.79 13.79
N GLN A 3 55.73 -18.99 14.02
CA GLN A 3 54.58 -18.07 14.15
C GLN A 3 54.35 -16.93 13.13
N LYS A 4 53.36 -17.19 12.26
CA LYS A 4 52.68 -16.25 11.35
C LYS A 4 52.05 -15.08 12.11
N LYS A 5 52.27 -13.86 11.61
CA LYS A 5 51.56 -12.65 12.04
C LYS A 5 50.07 -12.78 11.69
N THR A 6 49.23 -12.99 12.71
CA THR A 6 47.78 -12.96 12.55
C THR A 6 47.33 -11.52 12.34
N GLN A 7 47.14 -11.10 11.09
CA GLN A 7 46.41 -9.89 10.77
C GLN A 7 44.97 -10.07 11.30
N ARG A 8 44.66 -9.39 12.41
CA ARG A 8 43.28 -9.25 12.89
C ARG A 8 42.52 -8.43 11.85
N HIS A 9 41.81 -9.11 10.97
CA HIS A 9 40.79 -8.52 10.11
C HIS A 9 39.76 -7.86 11.04
N LYS A 10 39.78 -6.53 11.13
CA LYS A 10 38.73 -5.75 11.79
C LYS A 10 37.48 -5.90 10.93
N THR A 11 36.62 -6.86 11.26
CA THR A 11 35.28 -6.91 10.68
C THR A 11 34.54 -5.67 11.19
N LYS A 12 34.38 -4.68 10.31
CA LYS A 12 33.52 -3.52 10.54
C LYS A 12 32.09 -4.06 10.76
N TYR A 13 31.70 -4.24 12.00
CA TYR A 13 30.28 -4.24 12.38
C TYR A 13 29.78 -2.82 12.12
N LYS A 14 29.37 -2.56 10.88
CA LYS A 14 28.59 -1.36 10.54
C LYS A 14 27.20 -1.60 11.11
N ASP A 15 26.84 -0.82 12.12
CA ASP A 15 25.45 -0.49 12.46
C ASP A 15 24.66 -0.24 11.17
N GLN A 16 23.85 -1.21 10.74
CA GLN A 16 22.81 -0.98 9.72
C GLN A 16 21.58 -0.45 10.45
N LYS A 17 21.64 0.83 10.84
CA LYS A 17 20.58 1.48 11.63
C LYS A 17 19.36 1.90 10.82
N ASN A 18 19.47 1.91 9.48
CA ASN A 18 18.42 2.39 8.58
C ASN A 18 18.05 1.30 7.56
N THR A 19 16.81 1.33 7.09
CA THR A 19 16.29 0.47 6.01
C THR A 19 17.10 0.66 4.73
N ASP A 20 17.29 -0.42 3.96
CA ASP A 20 17.87 -0.32 2.62
C ASP A 20 17.00 0.61 1.76
N ARG A 21 17.64 1.56 1.09
CA ARG A 21 16.93 2.58 0.32
C ARG A 21 16.07 1.99 -0.79
N ALA A 22 16.55 0.96 -1.48
CA ALA A 22 15.80 0.32 -2.56
C ALA A 22 14.54 -0.38 -2.01
N ILE A 23 14.67 -1.02 -0.84
CA ILE A 23 13.55 -1.65 -0.13
C ILE A 23 12.51 -0.61 0.27
N LEU A 24 12.95 0.50 0.87
CA LEU A 24 12.05 1.59 1.27
C LEU A 24 11.29 2.18 0.08
N GLU A 25 11.98 2.43 -1.03
CA GLU A 25 11.34 2.93 -2.26
C GLU A 25 10.36 1.93 -2.88
N GLU A 26 10.63 0.63 -2.76
CA GLU A 26 9.72 -0.43 -3.20
C GLU A 26 8.46 -0.47 -2.37
N ILE A 27 8.59 -0.49 -1.03
CA ILE A 27 7.46 -0.47 -0.09
C ILE A 27 6.53 0.69 -0.39
N ILE A 28 7.06 1.93 -0.35
CA ILE A 28 6.26 3.15 -0.57
C ILE A 28 5.54 3.11 -1.92
N ARG A 29 6.20 2.64 -2.98
CA ARG A 29 5.61 2.61 -4.33
C ARG A 29 4.53 1.54 -4.48
N VAL A 30 4.73 0.36 -3.89
CA VAL A 30 3.77 -0.74 -3.95
C VAL A 30 2.54 -0.40 -3.14
N ASP A 31 2.71 0.11 -1.92
CA ASP A 31 1.61 0.44 -1.03
C ASP A 31 0.80 1.62 -1.57
N HIS A 32 1.46 2.68 -2.04
CA HIS A 32 0.78 3.78 -2.73
C HIS A 32 -0.09 3.30 -3.90
N ALA A 33 0.41 2.33 -4.69
CA ALA A 33 -0.37 1.76 -5.78
C ALA A 33 -1.57 0.93 -5.28
N GLY A 34 -1.41 0.23 -4.15
CA GLY A 34 -2.47 -0.49 -3.44
C GLY A 34 -3.58 0.44 -2.96
N GLU A 35 -3.24 1.44 -2.15
CA GLU A 35 -4.19 2.45 -1.62
C GLU A 35 -4.92 3.18 -2.75
N PHE A 36 -4.17 3.55 -3.81
CA PHE A 36 -4.77 4.21 -4.96
C PHE A 36 -5.79 3.29 -5.66
N GLY A 37 -5.45 2.01 -5.82
CA GLY A 37 -6.38 1.01 -6.36
C GLY A 37 -7.63 0.84 -5.50
N ALA A 38 -7.46 0.76 -4.17
CA ALA A 38 -8.56 0.64 -3.21
C ALA A 38 -9.50 1.85 -3.24
N THR A 39 -8.95 3.07 -3.24
CA THR A 39 -9.73 4.32 -3.41
C THR A 39 -10.58 4.26 -4.68
N ARG A 40 -10.01 3.76 -5.79
CA ARG A 40 -10.73 3.64 -7.06
C ARG A 40 -11.82 2.57 -7.04
N ILE A 41 -11.66 1.50 -6.26
CA ILE A 41 -12.74 0.52 -6.03
C ILE A 41 -13.92 1.18 -5.33
N TYR A 42 -13.69 2.00 -4.30
CA TYR A 42 -14.77 2.75 -3.64
C TYR A 42 -15.48 3.68 -4.63
N ASP A 43 -14.75 4.42 -5.47
CA ASP A 43 -15.35 5.27 -6.50
C ASP A 43 -16.27 4.50 -7.45
N GLY A 44 -15.83 3.31 -7.89
CA GLY A 44 -16.61 2.43 -8.74
C GLY A 44 -17.89 1.93 -8.05
N GLN A 45 -17.80 1.56 -6.78
CA GLN A 45 -18.95 1.12 -6.00
C GLN A 45 -19.96 2.26 -5.76
N ILE A 46 -19.47 3.46 -5.44
CA ILE A 46 -20.28 4.67 -5.24
C ILE A 46 -21.01 5.04 -6.53
N ALA A 47 -20.38 4.90 -7.70
CA ALA A 47 -21.01 5.18 -8.98
C ALA A 47 -22.24 4.31 -9.25
N VAL A 48 -22.26 3.07 -8.73
CA VAL A 48 -23.37 2.12 -8.92
C VAL A 48 -24.44 2.28 -7.84
N PHE A 49 -24.06 2.32 -6.56
CA PHE A 49 -25.03 2.39 -5.46
C PHE A 49 -25.57 3.79 -5.19
N GLY A 50 -24.85 4.83 -5.66
CA GLY A 50 -25.12 6.23 -5.37
C GLY A 50 -24.93 6.60 -3.90
N THR A 51 -24.60 7.85 -3.62
CA THR A 51 -24.29 8.32 -2.25
C THR A 51 -25.50 8.44 -1.31
N LYS A 52 -26.73 8.34 -1.84
CA LYS A 52 -27.97 8.53 -1.06
C LYS A 52 -28.54 7.23 -0.49
N SER A 53 -28.18 6.07 -1.05
CA SER A 53 -28.65 4.77 -0.58
C SER A 53 -28.03 4.43 0.78
N LYS A 54 -28.65 3.50 1.53
CA LYS A 54 -28.13 3.06 2.83
C LYS A 54 -26.70 2.53 2.69
N ILE A 55 -26.49 1.60 1.74
CA ILE A 55 -25.17 1.03 1.47
C ILE A 55 -24.19 2.06 0.91
N GLY A 56 -24.62 2.96 0.03
CA GLY A 56 -23.76 4.00 -0.52
C GLY A 56 -23.26 4.99 0.51
N LYS A 57 -24.05 5.29 1.56
CA LYS A 57 -23.57 6.07 2.72
C LYS A 57 -22.49 5.33 3.51
N THR A 58 -22.65 4.02 3.71
CA THR A 58 -21.63 3.18 4.36
C THR A 58 -20.35 3.14 3.54
N ILE A 59 -20.44 2.87 2.23
CA ILE A 59 -19.29 2.83 1.32
C ILE A 59 -18.59 4.18 1.28
N LYS A 60 -19.35 5.29 1.22
CA LYS A 60 -18.77 6.63 1.30
C LYS A 60 -18.03 6.85 2.62
N HIS A 61 -18.62 6.45 3.75
CA HIS A 61 -17.97 6.60 5.05
C HIS A 61 -16.63 5.83 5.09
N MET A 62 -16.61 4.60 4.57
CA MET A 62 -15.37 3.82 4.47
C MET A 62 -14.36 4.46 3.51
N ALA A 63 -14.81 4.96 2.36
CA ALA A 63 -13.96 5.68 1.41
C ALA A 63 -13.35 6.97 2.02
N ASP A 64 -14.13 7.68 2.86
CA ASP A 64 -13.64 8.86 3.57
C ASP A 64 -12.53 8.47 4.57
N GLN A 65 -12.55 7.26 5.13
CA GLN A 65 -11.46 6.74 5.98
C GLN A 65 -10.24 6.33 5.15
N GLU A 66 -10.47 5.68 4.02
CA GLU A 66 -9.42 5.28 3.06
C GLU A 66 -8.60 6.47 2.56
N GLN A 67 -9.21 7.66 2.49
CA GLN A 67 -8.54 8.88 2.07
C GLN A 67 -7.29 9.20 2.93
N GLU A 68 -7.32 8.88 4.23
CA GLU A 68 -6.17 9.10 5.13
C GLU A 68 -4.97 8.20 4.75
N HIS A 69 -5.25 7.00 4.24
CA HIS A 69 -4.23 6.04 3.82
C HIS A 69 -3.49 6.54 2.57
N ILE A 70 -4.24 6.86 1.50
CA ILE A 70 -3.63 7.36 0.27
C ILE A 70 -2.87 8.67 0.50
N GLU A 71 -3.41 9.60 1.29
CA GLU A 71 -2.72 10.85 1.63
C GLU A 71 -1.40 10.61 2.38
N THR A 72 -1.36 9.59 3.24
CA THR A 72 -0.15 9.21 3.95
C THR A 72 0.92 8.74 2.96
N PHE A 73 0.56 7.87 2.01
CA PHE A 73 1.50 7.39 1.01
C PHE A 73 1.90 8.45 -0.02
N GLU A 74 1.02 9.38 -0.37
CA GLU A 74 1.36 10.54 -1.19
C GLU A 74 2.42 11.42 -0.50
N LYS A 75 2.26 11.68 0.80
CA LYS A 75 3.26 12.39 1.61
C LYS A 75 4.58 11.62 1.65
N LEU A 76 4.55 10.29 1.83
CA LEU A 76 5.76 9.46 1.82
C LEU A 76 6.46 9.48 0.45
N ILE A 77 5.71 9.42 -0.65
CA ILE A 77 6.25 9.56 -2.01
C ILE A 77 7.03 10.87 -2.14
N LEU A 78 6.46 11.99 -1.68
CA LEU A 78 7.10 13.29 -1.73
C LEU A 78 8.32 13.38 -0.82
N ASN A 79 8.17 13.02 0.45
CA ASN A 79 9.22 13.09 1.48
C ASN A 79 10.44 12.25 1.10
N HIS A 80 10.20 11.06 0.58
CA HIS A 80 11.26 10.15 0.18
C HIS A 80 11.60 10.29 -1.32
N ARG A 81 11.00 11.19 -2.09
CA ARG A 81 11.24 11.36 -3.54
C ARG A 81 11.11 10.06 -4.34
N VAL A 82 10.16 9.21 -3.95
CA VAL A 82 9.86 7.96 -4.64
C VAL A 82 9.09 8.27 -5.91
N ARG A 83 9.40 7.58 -7.01
CA ARG A 83 8.56 7.68 -8.21
C ARG A 83 7.36 6.74 -8.06
N PRO A 84 6.13 7.21 -8.25
CA PRO A 84 4.98 6.32 -8.33
C PRO A 84 5.16 5.31 -9.48
N THR A 85 4.40 4.20 -9.42
CA THR A 85 4.45 3.20 -10.50
C THR A 85 3.92 3.78 -11.82
N ALA A 86 4.58 3.42 -12.93
CA ALA A 86 4.11 3.78 -14.27
C ALA A 86 2.75 3.13 -14.62
N LEU A 87 2.34 2.10 -13.87
CA LEU A 87 1.07 1.40 -14.04
C LEU A 87 -0.11 2.08 -13.33
N LEU A 88 0.08 3.24 -12.66
CA LEU A 88 -1.02 3.97 -12.00
C LEU A 88 -2.25 4.20 -12.89
N PRO A 89 -2.12 4.57 -14.19
CA PRO A 89 -3.29 4.72 -15.05
C PRO A 89 -4.07 3.41 -15.25
N VAL A 90 -3.38 2.27 -15.24
CA VAL A 90 -4.02 0.95 -15.33
C VAL A 90 -4.79 0.66 -14.04
N TRP A 91 -4.18 0.91 -12.88
CA TRP A 91 -4.85 0.74 -11.58
C TRP A 91 -6.04 1.65 -11.40
N ASN A 92 -5.99 2.87 -11.96
CA ASN A 92 -7.11 3.81 -11.95
C ASN A 92 -8.37 3.21 -12.58
N VAL A 93 -8.20 2.63 -13.78
CA VAL A 93 -9.30 2.04 -14.55
C VAL A 93 -9.71 0.69 -13.95
N ALA A 94 -8.74 -0.16 -13.62
CA ALA A 94 -8.99 -1.50 -13.10
C ALA A 94 -9.71 -1.48 -11.75
N GLY A 95 -9.27 -0.63 -10.80
CA GLY A 95 -9.90 -0.49 -9.50
C GLY A 95 -11.34 -0.01 -9.63
N TYR A 96 -11.56 1.06 -10.41
CA TYR A 96 -12.92 1.56 -10.67
C TYR A 96 -13.82 0.51 -11.31
N PHE A 97 -13.33 -0.17 -12.34
CA PHE A 97 -14.10 -1.21 -13.02
C PHE A 97 -14.44 -2.36 -12.07
N LEU A 98 -13.49 -2.82 -11.26
CA LEU A 98 -13.72 -3.88 -10.28
C LEU A 98 -14.76 -3.47 -9.23
N GLY A 99 -14.67 -2.25 -8.72
CA GLY A 99 -15.65 -1.69 -7.78
C GLY A 99 -17.05 -1.61 -8.39
N ALA A 100 -17.17 -1.07 -9.59
CA ALA A 100 -18.45 -0.99 -10.30
C ALA A 100 -19.02 -2.39 -10.60
N ALA A 101 -18.19 -3.30 -11.10
CA ALA A 101 -18.60 -4.67 -11.42
C ALA A 101 -19.15 -5.40 -10.19
N THR A 102 -18.43 -5.35 -9.06
CA THR A 102 -18.86 -6.01 -7.82
C THR A 102 -20.08 -5.34 -7.19
N ALA A 103 -20.23 -4.02 -7.31
CA ALA A 103 -21.44 -3.32 -6.90
C ALA A 103 -22.66 -3.71 -7.73
N MET A 104 -22.52 -3.89 -9.04
CA MET A 104 -23.59 -4.39 -9.90
C MET A 104 -24.03 -5.81 -9.52
N MET A 105 -23.14 -6.62 -8.94
CA MET A 105 -23.45 -7.96 -8.42
C MET A 105 -24.16 -7.92 -7.05
N GLY A 106 -24.26 -6.74 -6.42
CA GLY A 106 -24.99 -6.50 -5.17
C GLY A 106 -24.10 -6.22 -3.96
N GLU A 107 -24.74 -5.77 -2.87
CA GLU A 107 -24.05 -5.24 -1.68
C GLU A 107 -23.04 -6.23 -1.07
N LYS A 108 -23.39 -7.52 -1.00
CA LYS A 108 -22.52 -8.55 -0.44
C LYS A 108 -21.24 -8.74 -1.26
N ALA A 109 -21.34 -8.68 -2.59
CA ALA A 109 -20.20 -8.84 -3.48
C ALA A 109 -19.26 -7.63 -3.40
N ALA A 110 -19.82 -6.42 -3.38
CA ALA A 110 -19.06 -5.18 -3.17
C ALA A 110 -18.29 -5.22 -1.83
N MET A 111 -18.98 -5.52 -0.73
CA MET A 111 -18.34 -5.57 0.59
C MET A 111 -17.29 -6.69 0.68
N ALA A 112 -17.54 -7.85 0.07
CA ALA A 112 -16.55 -8.92 0.03
C ALA A 112 -15.30 -8.51 -0.75
N CYS A 113 -15.46 -7.80 -1.87
CA CYS A 113 -14.35 -7.23 -2.63
C CYS A 113 -13.54 -6.26 -1.78
N THR A 114 -14.20 -5.30 -1.12
CA THR A 114 -13.55 -4.34 -0.23
C THR A 114 -12.75 -5.05 0.85
N VAL A 115 -13.38 -5.93 1.63
CA VAL A 115 -12.70 -6.68 2.72
C VAL A 115 -11.53 -7.52 2.21
N ALA A 116 -11.65 -8.13 1.03
CA ALA A 116 -10.56 -8.90 0.45
C ALA A 116 -9.35 -8.02 0.09
N VAL A 117 -9.59 -6.82 -0.46
CA VAL A 117 -8.53 -5.87 -0.81
C VAL A 117 -7.86 -5.32 0.46
N GLU A 118 -8.63 -4.86 1.44
CA GLU A 118 -8.12 -4.38 2.73
C GLU A 118 -7.24 -5.43 3.41
N LYS A 119 -7.65 -6.70 3.35
CA LYS A 119 -6.87 -7.80 3.91
C LYS A 119 -5.52 -7.95 3.21
N VAL A 120 -5.48 -7.88 1.89
CA VAL A 120 -4.23 -8.00 1.13
C VAL A 120 -3.29 -6.83 1.41
N ILE A 121 -3.83 -5.61 1.49
CA ILE A 121 -3.08 -4.40 1.88
C ILE A 121 -2.48 -4.59 3.29
N GLY A 122 -3.30 -4.97 4.27
CA GLY A 122 -2.82 -5.22 5.63
C GLY A 122 -1.77 -6.34 5.72
N GLU A 123 -1.90 -7.40 4.90
CA GLU A 123 -0.87 -8.44 4.80
C GLU A 123 0.44 -7.91 4.21
N HIS A 124 0.39 -6.98 3.24
CA HIS A 124 1.60 -6.32 2.72
C HIS A 124 2.28 -5.50 3.80
N TYR A 125 1.53 -4.65 4.51
CA TYR A 125 2.09 -3.87 5.61
C TYR A 125 2.78 -4.77 6.64
N HIS A 126 2.12 -5.85 7.06
CA HIS A 126 2.68 -6.76 8.05
C HIS A 126 3.98 -7.42 7.58
N LYS A 127 4.04 -7.83 6.30
CA LYS A 127 5.27 -8.40 5.70
C LYS A 127 6.39 -7.37 5.67
N GLN A 128 6.07 -6.13 5.32
CA GLN A 128 7.05 -5.05 5.14
C GLN A 128 7.59 -4.51 6.47
N LEU A 129 6.84 -4.60 7.57
CA LEU A 129 7.33 -4.23 8.91
C LEU A 129 8.64 -4.94 9.27
N SER A 130 8.81 -6.19 8.84
CA SER A 130 10.05 -6.95 9.08
C SER A 130 11.25 -6.46 8.27
N LEU A 131 10.99 -5.70 7.19
CA LEU A 131 12.00 -5.17 6.29
C LEU A 131 12.46 -3.76 6.72
N LEU A 132 11.61 -3.03 7.45
CA LEU A 132 11.91 -1.70 7.98
C LEU A 132 12.77 -1.83 9.24
N LYS A 133 14.04 -1.42 9.16
CA LYS A 133 14.98 -1.47 10.29
C LYS A 133 15.12 -0.09 10.91
N GLY A 134 14.63 0.10 12.14
CA GLY A 134 14.95 1.27 12.97
C GLY A 134 14.34 2.60 12.55
N ASP A 135 13.57 2.65 11.46
CA ASP A 135 12.89 3.84 10.94
C ASP A 135 11.44 3.97 11.48
N HIS A 136 11.23 3.60 12.75
CA HIS A 136 9.95 3.74 13.47
C HIS A 136 9.73 5.15 14.01
#